data_AF-A0A3N5MYU4-F1
#
_entry.id   AF-A0A3N5MYU4-F1
#
_cell.length_a   1.000
_cell.length_b   1.000
_cell.length_c   1.000
_cell.angle_alpha   90.00
_cell.angle_beta   90.00
_cell.angle_gamma   90.00
#
_symmetry.space_group_name_H-M   'P 1'
#
loop_
_entity.id
_entity.type
_entity.pdbx_description
1 polymer ?
#
loop_
_entity_poly.entity_id
_entity_poly.type
_entity_poly.pdbx_seq_one_letter_code
_entity_poly.pdbx_strand_id
1 'polypeptide(L)'
;MKLIFELSGENPTLPFAELGCIGTVLDQRLQVAIVESPDPNAARRLAMTHGVLEYLGECEQDIVSFEKLLRDLALETAQTFAGRAKKVHGGSNDHNPCSQKEFERMIGSMISGPVNLKNPEVEYRAILSEDRCYFGKVLFTFDRGSFDVRNPGKRDFFHPGVMMPRMARTLVNIGGVQPGDIVLDPFCGTGGILIEADLLGTRAVGSDFDPLMV
;
A
#
# COMPACT_ATOMS: atom_id res chain seq x y z
N MET A 1 -0.39 7.64 14.80
CA MET A 1 -1.20 8.42 13.85
C MET A 1 -2.04 7.48 13.01
N LYS A 2 -3.16 7.95 12.44
CA LYS A 2 -3.99 7.14 11.53
C LYS A 2 -3.51 7.29 10.10
N LEU A 3 -3.38 6.16 9.41
CA LEU A 3 -2.92 6.08 8.03
C LEU A 3 -3.93 5.28 7.20
N ILE A 4 -4.10 5.66 5.94
CA ILE A 4 -4.90 4.93 4.95
C ILE A 4 -3.94 4.16 4.06
N PHE A 5 -4.20 2.87 3.88
CA PHE A 5 -3.44 1.98 3.02
C PHE A 5 -4.26 1.60 1.80
N GLU A 6 -3.75 1.95 0.62
CA GLU A 6 -4.28 1.48 -0.66
C GLU A 6 -3.65 0.14 -1.01
N LEU A 7 -4.42 -0.95 -0.97
CA LEU A 7 -3.92 -2.32 -1.09
C LEU A 7 -3.98 -2.84 -2.53
N SER A 8 -3.19 -3.87 -2.83
CA SER A 8 -2.96 -4.40 -4.18
C SER A 8 -4.16 -5.09 -4.84
N GLY A 9 -5.06 -5.66 -4.05
CA GLY A 9 -6.14 -6.52 -4.53
C GLY A 9 -5.70 -7.86 -5.15
N GLU A 10 -4.41 -8.18 -5.13
CA GLU A 10 -3.86 -9.41 -5.75
C GLU A 10 -4.24 -10.69 -4.99
N ASN A 11 -4.57 -10.52 -3.71
CA ASN A 11 -5.08 -11.58 -2.86
C ASN A 11 -6.08 -10.98 -1.87
N PRO A 12 -7.17 -11.68 -1.53
CA PRO A 12 -8.21 -11.13 -0.66
C PRO A 12 -7.78 -10.94 0.81
N THR A 13 -6.77 -11.65 1.30
CA THR A 13 -6.43 -11.66 2.74
C THR A 13 -4.99 -11.27 3.02
N LEU A 14 -4.04 -11.63 2.17
CA LEU A 14 -2.62 -11.38 2.40
C LEU A 14 -2.25 -9.89 2.54
N PRO A 15 -2.78 -8.95 1.71
CA PRO A 15 -2.46 -7.54 1.88
C PRO A 15 -2.88 -6.99 3.25
N PHE A 16 -4.00 -7.48 3.81
CA PHE A 16 -4.46 -7.07 5.13
C PHE A 16 -3.63 -7.71 6.25
N ALA A 17 -3.29 -8.99 6.12
CA ALA A 17 -2.42 -9.68 7.08
C ALA A 17 -1.03 -9.01 7.16
N GLU A 18 -0.50 -8.55 6.02
CA GLU A 18 0.79 -7.85 5.95
C GLU A 18 0.82 -6.59 6.82
N LEU A 19 -0.31 -5.87 6.93
CA LEU A 19 -0.40 -4.64 7.73
C LEU A 19 -0.17 -4.86 9.23
N GLY A 20 -0.31 -6.10 9.71
CA GLY A 20 -0.06 -6.44 11.12
C GLY A 20 1.38 -6.14 11.58
N CYS A 21 2.35 -6.09 10.67
CA CYS A 21 3.72 -5.70 11.01
C CYS A 21 3.93 -4.18 11.13
N ILE A 22 2.94 -3.37 10.78
CA ILE A 22 3.01 -1.91 10.78
C ILE A 22 2.29 -1.31 11.99
N GLY A 23 1.18 -1.90 12.40
CA GLY A 23 0.39 -1.39 13.51
C GLY A 23 -0.97 -2.06 13.64
N THR A 24 -1.88 -1.41 14.36
CA THR A 24 -3.21 -1.95 14.64
C THR A 24 -4.19 -1.53 13.55
N VAL A 25 -4.78 -2.52 12.88
CA VAL A 25 -5.80 -2.25 11.85
C VAL A 25 -7.11 -1.85 12.55
N LEU A 26 -7.60 -0.65 12.23
CA LEU A 26 -8.81 -0.08 12.79
C LEU A 26 -10.05 -0.35 11.93
N ASP A 27 -9.88 -0.35 10.60
CA ASP A 27 -10.96 -0.59 9.65
C ASP A 27 -10.42 -1.30 8.40
N GLN A 28 -11.24 -2.15 7.79
CA GLN A 28 -10.93 -2.88 6.57
C GLN A 28 -12.13 -2.84 5.61
N ARG A 29 -11.87 -2.44 4.37
CA ARG A 29 -12.81 -2.49 3.24
C ARG A 29 -12.09 -3.03 2.02
N LEU A 30 -12.81 -3.26 0.94
CA LEU A 30 -12.23 -3.77 -0.30
C LEU A 30 -10.99 -2.98 -0.74
N GLN A 31 -9.81 -3.61 -0.68
CA GLN A 31 -8.50 -3.02 -1.03
C GLN A 31 -8.14 -1.71 -0.29
N VAL A 32 -8.77 -1.42 0.85
CA VAL A 32 -8.46 -0.25 1.67
C VAL A 32 -8.43 -0.65 3.15
N ALA A 33 -7.46 -0.13 3.90
CA ALA A 33 -7.44 -0.30 5.35
C ALA A 33 -7.04 0.99 6.05
N ILE A 34 -7.60 1.21 7.25
CA ILE A 34 -7.13 2.23 8.18
C ILE A 34 -6.30 1.54 9.24
N VAL A 35 -5.07 2.02 9.45
CA VAL A 35 -4.15 1.47 10.44
C VAL A 35 -3.65 2.59 11.35
N GLU A 36 -3.66 2.33 12.65
CA GLU A 36 -2.94 3.14 13.62
C GLU A 36 -1.48 2.68 13.67
N SER A 37 -0.57 3.57 13.29
CA SER A 37 0.87 3.33 13.31
C SER A 37 1.63 4.51 13.92
N PRO A 38 2.69 4.26 14.72
CA PRO A 38 3.52 5.32 15.28
C PRO A 38 4.41 5.99 14.22
N ASP A 39 4.86 5.25 13.20
CA ASP A 39 5.76 5.75 12.16
C ASP A 39 5.28 5.34 10.76
N PRO A 40 4.96 6.29 9.87
CA PRO A 40 4.58 5.98 8.50
C PRO A 40 5.73 5.35 7.70
N ASN A 41 7.01 5.62 8.03
CA ASN A 41 8.13 5.04 7.28
C ASN A 41 8.27 3.53 7.49
N ALA A 42 7.75 2.98 8.61
CA ALA A 42 7.69 1.54 8.82
C ALA A 42 6.96 0.82 7.66
N ALA A 43 5.99 1.48 7.01
CA ALA A 43 5.25 0.91 5.88
C ALA A 43 6.08 0.76 4.60
N ARG A 44 7.28 1.35 4.48
CA ARG A 44 8.13 1.21 3.28
C ARG A 44 8.52 -0.25 2.97
N ARG A 45 8.40 -1.14 3.96
CA ARG A 45 8.68 -2.58 3.83
C ARG A 45 7.59 -3.40 3.12
N LEU A 46 6.38 -2.84 2.97
CA LEU A 46 5.20 -3.55 2.46
C LEU A 46 5.34 -3.90 0.98
N ALA A 47 4.84 -5.06 0.58
CA ALA A 47 4.91 -5.57 -0.79
C ALA A 47 3.55 -5.55 -1.51
N MET A 48 2.45 -5.56 -0.75
CA MET A 48 1.08 -5.60 -1.27
C MET A 48 0.31 -4.29 -1.09
N THR A 49 1.02 -3.17 -0.99
CA THR A 49 0.47 -1.81 -0.89
C THR A 49 0.87 -0.96 -2.08
N HIS A 50 -0.06 -0.15 -2.60
CA HIS A 50 0.14 0.81 -3.68
C HIS A 50 0.55 2.20 -3.17
N GLY A 51 -0.02 2.62 -2.04
CA GLY A 51 0.29 3.91 -1.43
C GLY A 51 -0.15 3.99 0.02
N VAL A 52 0.52 4.89 0.74
CA VAL A 52 0.21 5.23 2.13
C VAL A 52 -0.19 6.70 2.16
N LEU A 53 -1.34 6.98 2.76
CA LEU A 53 -1.87 8.33 2.92
C LEU A 53 -2.00 8.65 4.41
N GLU A 54 -1.78 9.90 4.75
CA GLU A 54 -2.23 10.47 6.01
C GLU A 54 -3.76 10.53 6.01
N TYR A 55 -4.39 10.01 7.07
CA TYR A 55 -5.84 10.05 7.22
C TYR A 55 -6.30 11.48 7.51
N LEU A 56 -7.10 12.07 6.62
CA LEU A 56 -7.74 13.38 6.85
C LEU A 56 -9.21 13.23 7.23
N GLY A 57 -9.91 12.26 6.63
CA GLY A 57 -11.28 11.94 7.00
C GLY A 57 -11.92 10.90 6.10
N GLU A 58 -13.18 10.59 6.39
CA GLU A 58 -14.00 9.66 5.61
C GLU A 58 -15.46 10.12 5.58
N CYS A 59 -16.20 9.72 4.55
CA CYS A 59 -17.62 10.02 4.41
C CYS A 59 -18.34 8.92 3.61
N GLU A 60 -19.66 9.05 3.47
CA GLU A 60 -20.42 8.25 2.50
C GLU A 60 -19.92 8.52 1.07
N GLN A 61 -20.09 7.54 0.19
CA GLN A 61 -19.54 7.60 -1.16
C GLN A 61 -20.40 8.43 -2.14
N ASP A 62 -20.74 9.65 -1.76
CA ASP A 62 -21.50 10.62 -2.56
C ASP A 62 -20.87 12.00 -2.54
N ILE A 63 -21.22 12.83 -3.54
CA ILE A 63 -20.61 14.16 -3.72
C ILE A 63 -21.02 15.14 -2.62
N VAL A 64 -22.23 15.04 -2.06
CA VAL A 64 -22.73 15.98 -1.05
C VAL A 64 -21.99 15.76 0.26
N SER A 65 -21.85 14.51 0.68
CA SER A 65 -21.07 14.15 1.87
C SER A 65 -19.59 14.48 1.71
N PHE A 66 -19.03 14.26 0.53
CA PHE A 66 -17.62 14.58 0.26
C PHE A 66 -17.36 16.09 0.22
N GLU A 67 -18.27 16.87 -0.36
CA GLU A 67 -18.22 18.34 -0.33
C GLU A 67 -18.25 18.85 1.11
N LYS A 68 -19.14 18.31 1.95
CA LYS A 68 -19.20 18.66 3.38
C LYS A 68 -17.86 18.34 4.08
N LEU A 69 -17.30 17.16 3.84
CA LEU A 69 -15.99 16.78 4.41
C LEU A 69 -14.89 17.78 4.02
N LEU A 70 -14.80 18.15 2.74
CA LEU A 70 -13.79 19.11 2.28
C LEU A 70 -14.00 20.51 2.87
N ARG A 71 -15.24 20.97 3.02
CA ARG A 71 -15.56 22.23 3.70
C ARG A 71 -15.13 22.21 5.16
N ASP A 72 -15.43 21.13 5.88
CA ASP A 72 -15.11 20.98 7.29
C ASP A 72 -13.59 20.91 7.52
N LEU A 73 -12.84 20.31 6.59
CA LEU A 73 -11.38 20.24 6.65
C LEU A 73 -10.68 21.58 6.31
N ALA A 74 -11.33 22.44 5.52
CA ALA A 74 -10.83 23.77 5.12
C ALA A 74 -9.34 23.76 4.70
N LEU A 75 -8.96 22.84 3.81
CA LEU A 75 -7.56 22.60 3.46
C LEU A 75 -6.96 23.73 2.63
N GLU A 76 -5.77 24.17 3.01
CA GLU A 76 -4.97 25.14 2.30
C GLU A 76 -3.54 24.63 2.12
N THR A 77 -2.92 24.90 0.97
CA THR A 77 -1.53 24.55 0.69
C THR A 77 -0.84 25.62 -0.14
N ALA A 78 0.37 26.00 0.28
CA ALA A 78 1.24 26.89 -0.48
C ALA A 78 1.96 26.15 -1.64
N GLN A 79 2.03 24.82 -1.57
CA GLN A 79 2.70 23.98 -2.56
C GLN A 79 1.79 23.62 -3.71
N THR A 80 2.37 23.28 -4.87
CA THR A 80 1.57 22.78 -5.98
C THR A 80 0.90 21.45 -5.66
N PHE A 81 -0.39 21.30 -5.96
CA PHE A 81 -1.13 20.09 -5.60
C PHE A 81 -1.98 19.50 -6.73
N ALA A 82 -2.32 18.22 -6.59
CA ALA A 82 -3.30 17.53 -7.42
C ALA A 82 -4.29 16.75 -6.57
N GLY A 83 -5.57 16.81 -6.94
CA GLY A 83 -6.60 15.89 -6.48
C GLY A 83 -6.67 14.65 -7.38
N ARG A 84 -6.71 13.47 -6.76
CA ARG A 84 -6.90 12.18 -7.43
C ARG A 84 -8.03 11.41 -6.78
N ALA A 85 -8.77 10.64 -7.56
CA ALA A 85 -9.77 9.73 -7.04
C ALA A 85 -9.54 8.33 -7.59
N LYS A 86 -9.52 7.33 -6.71
CA LYS A 86 -9.46 5.92 -7.09
C LYS A 86 -10.75 5.24 -6.67
N LYS A 87 -11.41 4.59 -7.62
CA LYS A 87 -12.54 3.70 -7.32
C LYS A 87 -12.07 2.26 -7.28
N VAL A 88 -12.29 1.60 -6.16
CA VAL A 88 -12.04 0.17 -6.04
C VAL A 88 -13.21 -0.59 -6.65
N HIS A 89 -12.89 -1.52 -7.56
CA HIS A 89 -13.88 -2.36 -8.23
C HIS A 89 -13.79 -3.77 -7.63
N GLY A 90 -14.91 -4.34 -7.17
CA GLY A 90 -14.93 -5.73 -6.67
C GLY A 90 -15.92 -6.05 -5.53
N GLY A 91 -16.94 -5.22 -5.27
CA GLY A 91 -18.06 -5.52 -4.39
C GLY A 91 -19.36 -5.15 -5.11
N SER A 92 -20.26 -6.13 -5.25
CA SER A 92 -21.53 -6.16 -6.03
C SER A 92 -21.49 -5.56 -7.46
N ASN A 93 -22.27 -6.14 -8.36
CA ASN A 93 -22.53 -5.58 -9.70
C ASN A 93 -23.32 -4.25 -9.66
N ASP A 94 -23.29 -3.52 -8.53
CA ASP A 94 -23.87 -2.20 -8.48
C ASP A 94 -23.00 -1.27 -9.31
N HIS A 95 -23.56 -0.83 -10.42
CA HIS A 95 -23.17 0.37 -11.12
C HIS A 95 -23.21 1.54 -10.14
N ASN A 96 -22.16 1.68 -9.33
CA ASN A 96 -21.99 2.83 -8.48
C ASN A 96 -21.82 4.03 -9.44
N PRO A 97 -22.77 4.98 -9.48
CA PRO A 97 -22.83 6.01 -10.52
C PRO A 97 -21.77 7.09 -10.32
N CYS A 98 -21.09 7.11 -9.16
CA CYS A 98 -20.12 8.14 -8.82
C CYS A 98 -18.91 8.12 -9.77
N SER A 99 -18.70 9.27 -10.42
CA SER A 99 -17.60 9.50 -11.35
C SER A 99 -16.35 9.92 -10.59
N GLN A 100 -15.24 9.20 -10.78
CA GLN A 100 -13.94 9.60 -10.20
C GLN A 100 -13.59 11.05 -10.54
N LYS A 101 -13.91 11.50 -11.75
CA LYS A 101 -13.63 12.86 -12.22
C LYS A 101 -14.36 13.93 -11.42
N GLU A 102 -15.54 13.63 -10.88
CA GLU A 102 -16.29 14.60 -10.07
C GLU A 102 -15.61 14.84 -8.73
N PHE A 103 -15.12 13.78 -8.09
CA PHE A 103 -14.33 13.86 -6.86
C PHE A 103 -13.00 14.60 -7.11
N GLU A 104 -12.28 14.28 -8.18
CA GLU A 104 -11.05 14.98 -8.56
C GLU A 104 -11.28 16.48 -8.78
N ARG A 105 -12.35 16.83 -9.51
CA ARG A 105 -12.73 18.22 -9.75
C ARG A 105 -13.08 18.92 -8.44
N MET A 106 -13.82 18.26 -7.55
CA MET A 106 -14.19 18.80 -6.24
C MET A 106 -12.96 19.12 -5.40
N ILE A 107 -12.01 18.18 -5.31
CA ILE A 107 -10.74 18.38 -4.60
C ILE A 107 -10.00 19.59 -5.18
N GLY A 108 -9.87 19.65 -6.51
CA GLY A 108 -9.17 20.76 -7.19
C GLY A 108 -9.85 22.12 -7.03
N SER A 109 -11.17 22.17 -6.82
CA SER A 109 -11.91 23.43 -6.62
C SER A 109 -11.98 23.89 -5.17
N MET A 110 -11.94 22.97 -4.20
CA MET A 110 -12.19 23.29 -2.80
C MET A 110 -10.92 23.45 -1.97
N ILE A 111 -9.81 22.83 -2.37
CA ILE A 111 -8.52 23.05 -1.70
C ILE A 111 -7.91 24.36 -2.22
N SER A 112 -7.59 25.26 -1.31
CA SER A 112 -6.92 26.52 -1.66
C SER A 112 -5.44 26.28 -1.94
N GLY A 113 -5.00 26.49 -3.18
CA GLY A 113 -3.59 26.36 -3.56
C GLY A 113 -3.37 26.31 -5.08
N PRO A 114 -2.12 26.32 -5.53
CA PRO A 114 -1.81 26.21 -6.95
C PRO A 114 -1.99 24.76 -7.45
N VAL A 115 -2.90 24.53 -8.40
CA VAL A 115 -3.14 23.19 -8.97
C VAL A 115 -2.11 22.85 -10.05
N ASN A 116 -1.44 21.71 -9.92
CA ASN A 116 -0.54 21.14 -10.94
C ASN A 116 -0.84 19.65 -11.16
N LEU A 117 -1.56 19.34 -12.25
CA LEU A 117 -1.95 17.95 -12.54
C LEU A 117 -0.83 17.09 -13.11
N LYS A 118 0.30 17.66 -13.54
CA LYS A 118 1.39 16.92 -14.17
C LYS A 118 2.46 16.52 -13.17
N ASN A 119 2.97 17.48 -12.42
CA ASN A 119 4.04 17.29 -11.44
C ASN A 119 3.69 18.02 -10.13
N PRO A 120 2.70 17.53 -9.37
CA PRO A 120 2.35 18.12 -8.08
C PRO A 120 3.44 17.83 -7.03
N GLU A 121 3.68 18.78 -6.13
CA GLU A 121 4.45 18.52 -4.90
C GLU A 121 3.63 17.76 -3.86
N VAL A 122 2.30 18.00 -3.83
CA VAL A 122 1.37 17.37 -2.91
C VAL A 122 0.26 16.68 -3.67
N GLU A 123 -0.01 15.42 -3.35
CA GLU A 123 -1.18 14.72 -3.87
C GLU A 123 -2.19 14.47 -2.75
N TYR A 124 -3.44 14.86 -2.98
CA TYR A 124 -4.58 14.46 -2.17
C TYR A 124 -5.37 13.40 -2.93
N ARG A 125 -5.73 12.33 -2.24
CA ARG A 125 -6.37 11.18 -2.88
C ARG A 125 -7.62 10.76 -2.12
N ALA A 126 -8.72 10.64 -2.85
CA ALA A 126 -9.96 10.03 -2.42
C ALA A 126 -10.01 8.58 -2.88
N ILE A 127 -10.22 7.63 -1.97
CA ILE A 127 -10.38 6.22 -2.28
C ILE A 127 -11.82 5.81 -2.01
N LEU A 128 -12.53 5.52 -3.09
CA LEU A 128 -13.93 5.11 -3.08
C LEU A 128 -13.98 3.59 -3.02
N SER A 129 -14.44 3.04 -1.89
CA SER A 129 -14.52 1.61 -1.65
C SER A 129 -15.85 1.26 -1.01
N GLU A 130 -16.61 0.37 -1.67
CA GLU A 130 -17.90 -0.13 -1.19
C GLU A 130 -18.90 1.01 -0.91
N ASP A 131 -19.21 1.31 0.36
CA ASP A 131 -20.13 2.37 0.78
C ASP A 131 -19.41 3.66 1.25
N ARG A 132 -18.07 3.68 1.22
CA ARG A 132 -17.27 4.74 1.84
C ARG A 132 -16.29 5.42 0.88
N CYS A 133 -16.04 6.69 1.16
CA CYS A 133 -14.96 7.48 0.60
C CYS A 133 -13.94 7.79 1.70
N TYR A 134 -12.70 7.33 1.53
CA TYR A 134 -11.58 7.67 2.41
C TYR A 134 -10.75 8.76 1.77
N PHE A 135 -10.42 9.80 2.52
CA PHE A 135 -9.70 10.96 1.99
C PHE A 135 -8.44 11.24 2.79
N GLY A 136 -7.34 11.47 2.07
CA GLY A 136 -6.05 11.66 2.69
C GLY A 136 -5.03 12.37 1.80
N LYS A 137 -3.93 12.80 2.43
CA LYS A 137 -2.74 13.31 1.74
C LYS A 137 -1.78 12.15 1.49
N VAL A 138 -1.36 11.94 0.26
CA VAL A 138 -0.41 10.88 -0.10
C VAL A 138 0.95 11.18 0.52
N LEU A 139 1.45 10.27 1.36
CA LEU A 139 2.78 10.37 1.96
C LEU A 139 3.84 9.79 1.02
N PHE A 140 3.58 8.61 0.48
CA PHE A 140 4.41 7.98 -0.53
C PHE A 140 3.65 6.84 -1.24
N THR A 141 4.14 6.50 -2.43
CA THR A 141 3.68 5.36 -3.22
C THR A 141 4.82 4.36 -3.41
N PHE A 142 4.48 3.13 -3.78
CA PHE A 142 5.46 2.07 -3.98
C PHE A 142 5.77 1.89 -5.46
N ASP A 143 7.06 1.86 -5.80
CA ASP A 143 7.51 1.41 -7.11
C ASP A 143 7.49 -0.12 -7.17
N ARG A 144 6.49 -0.67 -7.86
CA ARG A 144 6.37 -2.12 -8.08
C ARG A 144 7.49 -2.68 -8.95
N GLY A 145 8.14 -1.85 -9.78
CA GLY A 145 9.27 -2.26 -10.60
C GLY A 145 10.48 -2.70 -9.78
N SER A 146 10.61 -2.20 -8.54
CA SER A 146 11.69 -2.57 -7.63
C SER A 146 11.76 -4.06 -7.29
N PHE A 147 10.68 -4.83 -7.45
CA PHE A 147 10.69 -6.28 -7.26
C PHE A 147 11.09 -7.05 -8.52
N ASP A 148 10.91 -6.46 -9.70
CA ASP A 148 11.20 -7.13 -10.97
C ASP A 148 12.70 -7.30 -11.21
N VAL A 149 13.54 -6.45 -10.61
CA VAL A 149 15.00 -6.62 -10.64
C VAL A 149 15.45 -7.88 -9.89
N ARG A 150 14.65 -8.38 -8.94
CA ARG A 150 14.95 -9.57 -8.13
C ARG A 150 14.15 -10.80 -8.56
N ASN A 151 13.50 -10.73 -9.72
CA ASN A 151 12.75 -11.83 -10.31
C ASN A 151 13.66 -13.08 -10.40
N PRO A 152 13.20 -14.28 -10.00
CA PRO A 152 13.98 -15.51 -10.07
C PRO A 152 14.70 -15.73 -11.40
N GLY A 153 14.05 -15.42 -12.53
CA GLY A 153 14.64 -15.60 -13.87
C GLY A 153 15.80 -14.66 -14.20
N LYS A 154 16.10 -13.66 -13.35
CA LYS A 154 17.21 -12.71 -13.52
C LYS A 154 18.36 -12.96 -12.54
N ARG A 155 18.27 -14.01 -11.70
CA ARG A 155 19.30 -14.36 -10.73
C ARG A 155 20.36 -15.24 -11.38
N ASP A 156 21.59 -15.18 -10.89
CA ASP A 156 22.71 -16.01 -11.38
C ASP A 156 22.41 -17.51 -11.25
N PHE A 157 21.65 -17.89 -10.22
CA PHE A 157 21.14 -19.24 -10.02
C PHE A 157 19.61 -19.25 -10.07
N PHE A 158 19.04 -20.11 -10.91
CA PHE A 158 17.60 -20.25 -11.12
C PHE A 158 17.15 -21.71 -11.01
N HIS A 159 15.99 -21.89 -10.39
CA HIS A 159 15.27 -23.16 -10.35
C HIS A 159 13.77 -22.91 -10.63
N PRO A 160 13.05 -23.81 -11.33
CA PRO A 160 11.61 -23.66 -11.54
C PRO A 160 10.81 -23.75 -10.23
N GLY A 161 9.62 -23.16 -10.22
CA GLY A 161 8.70 -23.21 -9.06
C GLY A 161 9.03 -22.24 -7.92
N VAL A 162 9.98 -21.33 -8.12
CA VAL A 162 10.41 -20.37 -7.09
C VAL A 162 9.36 -19.27 -6.86
N MET A 163 9.17 -18.93 -5.60
CA MET A 163 8.28 -17.86 -5.16
C MET A 163 8.73 -16.48 -5.68
N MET A 164 7.78 -15.69 -6.18
CA MET A 164 8.06 -14.33 -6.64
C MET A 164 8.43 -13.40 -5.47
N PRO A 165 9.32 -12.41 -5.67
CA PRO A 165 9.85 -11.55 -4.60
C PRO A 165 8.78 -10.87 -3.76
N ARG A 166 7.69 -10.42 -4.38
CA ARG A 166 6.59 -9.75 -3.67
C ARG A 166 5.91 -10.68 -2.67
N MET A 167 5.66 -11.93 -3.05
CA MET A 167 5.07 -12.90 -2.14
C MET A 167 6.04 -13.24 -1.01
N ALA A 168 7.33 -13.45 -1.33
CA ALA A 168 8.36 -13.70 -0.32
C ALA A 168 8.46 -12.55 0.70
N ARG A 169 8.51 -11.29 0.23
CA ARG A 169 8.49 -10.07 1.06
C ARG A 169 7.26 -10.00 1.96
N THR A 170 6.09 -10.34 1.41
CA THR A 170 4.82 -10.37 2.15
C THR A 170 4.85 -11.38 3.28
N LEU A 171 5.35 -12.59 3.04
CA LEU A 171 5.44 -13.63 4.07
C LEU A 171 6.40 -13.26 5.19
N VAL A 172 7.57 -12.68 4.86
CA VAL A 172 8.51 -12.18 5.89
C VAL A 172 7.85 -11.09 6.74
N ASN A 173 7.07 -10.20 6.13
CA ASN A 173 6.32 -9.18 6.85
C ASN A 173 5.24 -9.77 7.76
N ILE A 174 4.43 -10.70 7.27
CA ILE A 174 3.41 -11.41 8.06
C ILE A 174 4.05 -12.16 9.23
N GLY A 175 5.26 -12.68 9.05
CA GLY A 175 6.05 -13.30 10.12
C GLY A 175 6.46 -12.36 11.25
N GLY A 176 6.17 -11.06 11.16
CA GLY A 176 6.42 -10.09 12.23
C GLY A 176 7.89 -9.69 12.41
N VAL A 177 8.77 -10.12 11.50
CA VAL A 177 10.22 -9.97 11.58
C VAL A 177 10.63 -8.49 11.65
N GLN A 178 11.55 -8.14 12.52
CA GLN A 178 12.12 -6.80 12.67
C GLN A 178 13.60 -6.74 12.24
N PRO A 179 14.12 -5.56 11.87
CA PRO A 179 15.55 -5.39 11.62
C PRO A 179 16.38 -5.88 12.81
N GLY A 180 17.44 -6.65 12.54
CA GLY A 180 18.29 -7.29 13.54
C GLY A 180 17.85 -8.70 13.97
N ASP A 181 16.62 -9.12 13.66
CA ASP A 181 16.17 -10.48 13.93
C ASP A 181 16.93 -11.52 13.09
N ILE A 182 16.91 -12.77 13.54
CA ILE A 182 17.37 -13.92 12.75
C ILE A 182 16.17 -14.58 12.09
N VAL A 183 16.20 -14.69 10.76
CA VAL A 183 15.18 -15.40 9.98
C VAL A 183 15.75 -16.73 9.51
N LEU A 184 15.08 -17.82 9.85
CA LEU A 184 15.40 -19.15 9.35
C LEU A 184 14.39 -19.57 8.28
N ASP A 185 14.88 -19.92 7.09
CA ASP A 185 14.13 -20.68 6.10
C ASP A 185 14.74 -22.10 6.00
N PRO A 186 14.10 -23.13 6.59
CA PRO A 186 14.66 -24.47 6.62
C PRO A 186 14.52 -25.23 5.29
N PHE A 187 13.88 -24.62 4.27
CA PHE A 187 13.68 -25.17 2.93
C PHE A 187 13.98 -24.09 1.87
N CYS A 188 15.15 -23.47 1.97
CA CYS A 188 15.39 -22.17 1.33
C CYS A 188 15.44 -22.22 -0.20
N GLY A 189 15.75 -23.37 -0.81
CA GLY A 189 15.95 -23.51 -2.24
C GLY A 189 16.89 -22.41 -2.77
N THR A 190 16.44 -21.67 -3.79
CA THR A 190 17.19 -20.53 -4.35
C THR A 190 17.28 -19.28 -3.46
N GLY A 191 16.82 -19.34 -2.21
CA GLY A 191 16.96 -18.27 -1.21
C GLY A 191 15.98 -17.11 -1.36
N GLY A 192 14.86 -17.26 -2.07
CA GLY A 192 13.93 -16.15 -2.35
C GLY A 192 13.40 -15.43 -1.10
N ILE A 193 13.02 -16.17 -0.05
CA ILE A 193 12.58 -15.59 1.23
C ILE A 193 13.75 -14.93 1.96
N LEU A 194 14.92 -15.59 1.96
CA LEU A 194 16.13 -15.10 2.61
C LEU A 194 16.61 -13.78 2.03
N ILE A 195 16.58 -13.61 0.70
CA ILE A 195 16.91 -12.36 0.02
C ILE A 195 15.99 -11.23 0.51
N GLU A 196 14.68 -11.47 0.52
CA GLU A 196 13.72 -10.45 0.98
C GLU A 196 13.84 -10.16 2.48
N ALA A 197 14.24 -11.15 3.30
CA ALA A 197 14.50 -10.95 4.72
C ALA A 197 15.77 -10.13 4.96
N ASP A 198 16.87 -10.44 4.25
CA ASP A 198 18.13 -9.71 4.35
C ASP A 198 17.96 -8.22 3.96
N LEU A 199 17.18 -7.94 2.92
CA LEU A 199 16.86 -6.57 2.50
C LEU A 199 16.10 -5.74 3.54
N LEU A 200 15.52 -6.36 4.58
CA LEU A 200 14.97 -5.65 5.73
C LEU A 200 15.97 -5.42 6.87
N GLY A 201 17.24 -5.77 6.68
CA GLY A 201 18.26 -5.68 7.71
C GLY A 201 18.17 -6.80 8.74
N THR A 202 17.68 -7.99 8.35
CA THR A 202 17.66 -9.17 9.20
C THR A 202 18.88 -10.04 8.93
N ARG A 203 19.21 -10.96 9.84
CA ARG A 203 20.19 -12.02 9.58
C ARG A 203 19.47 -13.24 9.01
N ALA A 204 19.53 -13.41 7.70
CA ALA A 204 18.95 -14.54 7.00
C ALA A 204 19.82 -15.81 7.13
N VAL A 205 19.20 -16.94 7.49
CA VAL A 205 19.83 -18.26 7.62
C VAL A 205 18.99 -19.26 6.84
N GLY A 206 19.62 -19.98 5.92
CA GLY A 206 18.98 -21.01 5.10
C GLY A 206 19.49 -22.40 5.42
N SER A 207 18.63 -23.39 5.24
CA SER A 207 19.06 -24.76 5.00
C SER A 207 18.26 -25.36 3.86
N ASP A 208 18.87 -26.30 3.14
CA ASP A 208 18.18 -27.15 2.19
C ASP A 208 18.76 -28.56 2.28
N PHE A 209 17.97 -29.56 1.88
CA PHE A 209 18.45 -30.92 1.78
C PHE A 209 19.29 -31.13 0.51
N ASP A 210 18.96 -30.41 -0.58
CA ASP A 210 19.72 -30.48 -1.83
C ASP A 210 21.02 -29.67 -1.72
N PRO A 211 22.21 -30.30 -1.81
CA PRO A 211 23.49 -29.59 -1.76
C PRO A 211 23.68 -28.56 -2.89
N LEU A 212 22.91 -28.64 -3.97
CA LEU A 212 22.94 -27.64 -5.04
C LEU A 212 22.32 -26.30 -4.62
N MET A 213 21.50 -26.30 -3.56
CA MET A 213 20.77 -25.12 -3.06
C MET A 213 21.51 -24.38 -1.93
N VAL A 214 22.68 -24.88 -1.50
CA VAL A 214 23.45 -24.37 -0.33
C VAL A 214 24.80 -23.80 -0.75
#